data_AF-A0A0L0HBQ9-F1
#
_entry.id   AF-A0A0L0HBQ9-F1
#
_cell.length_a   1.000
_cell.length_b   1.000
_cell.length_c   1.000
_cell.angle_alpha   90.00
_cell.angle_beta   90.00
_cell.angle_gamma   90.00
#
_symmetry.space_group_name_H-M   'P 1'
#
loop_
_entity.id
_entity.type
_entity.pdbx_description
1 polymer ?
#
loop_
_entity_poly.entity_id
_entity_poly.type
_entity_poly.pdbx_seq_one_letter_code
_entity_poly.pdbx_strand_id
1 'polypeptide(L)'
;MDGNMDAVDAPLHQDEREPLLGRSEDVEDGHGGRADEGWFRRLRSNHSTKRVLGKLGLYLFGFLVVLLGLFALLARPLFARTPPLATPDTPPPSFPSTGIRMLAYNFYLRPPPIESIGRDYKEDRLNLFIETAINEFDIMALSETFGTFNSRRERLVDAAAERGLRYWAHGNERNWWKGTFVDSGLLVLSRFPIIKTETILYQGAYGPDRYAAKGVLYTQILLDDTPDRKTRLHLFTSHLQASYLPDDPDDGDDLTGPASSIRYDQFIQMRSFIDSVLEASAYDPVNDAVVLAGDFNVPGARFGGEPQRDGKEYLRMLQTLTSRDAEVLDALREATGQQPQTWKPWKQCLKGTEDDHKQAGKRLDYILQWRPRDAHHGHVSVSVNETGLRPFRVQDRPFNQLSDHTGVTSILRLAPSNT
;
A
#
# COMPACT_ATOMS: atom_id res chain seq x y z
N MET A 1 -28.33 -39.38 30.76
CA MET A 1 -27.13 -39.34 31.60
C MET A 1 -26.83 -37.87 31.81
N ASP A 2 -27.51 -37.30 32.78
CA ASP A 2 -27.37 -35.92 33.24
C ASP A 2 -26.31 -35.87 34.34
N GLY A 3 -25.63 -34.73 34.47
CA GLY A 3 -24.67 -34.49 35.55
C GLY A 3 -24.48 -33.00 35.77
N ASN A 4 -25.32 -32.45 36.64
CA ASN A 4 -25.35 -31.06 37.09
C ASN A 4 -24.45 -30.86 38.33
N MET A 5 -24.16 -29.58 38.58
CA MET A 5 -23.58 -28.85 39.73
C MET A 5 -23.59 -29.52 41.13
N ASP A 6 -22.54 -29.30 41.95
CA ASP A 6 -22.52 -28.25 43.00
C ASP A 6 -21.22 -28.18 43.86
N ALA A 7 -21.08 -27.03 44.54
CA ALA A 7 -19.94 -26.37 45.21
C ALA A 7 -19.31 -27.01 46.47
N VAL A 8 -18.10 -26.54 46.89
CA VAL A 8 -17.67 -26.29 48.30
C VAL A 8 -16.52 -25.25 48.43
N ASP A 9 -16.80 -24.18 49.19
CA ASP A 9 -16.08 -23.28 50.15
C ASP A 9 -14.56 -22.97 50.27
N ALA A 10 -14.35 -21.68 50.69
CA ALA A 10 -13.46 -21.10 51.74
C ALA A 10 -12.23 -20.26 51.32
N PRO A 11 -11.70 -19.35 52.18
CA PRO A 11 -12.36 -18.20 52.82
C PRO A 11 -11.54 -16.86 52.79
N LEU A 12 -12.18 -15.82 53.33
CA LEU A 12 -11.76 -14.41 53.51
C LEU A 12 -10.65 -14.18 54.55
N HIS A 13 -9.86 -13.11 54.35
CA HIS A 13 -9.25 -12.33 55.44
C HIS A 13 -9.33 -10.82 55.15
N GLN A 14 -10.11 -10.12 55.98
CA GLN A 14 -10.05 -8.69 56.22
C GLN A 14 -9.08 -8.45 57.39
N ASP A 15 -8.43 -7.29 57.42
CA ASP A 15 -8.00 -6.70 58.69
C ASP A 15 -8.16 -5.17 58.64
N GLU A 16 -8.75 -4.67 59.72
CA GLU A 16 -9.18 -3.30 59.96
C GLU A 16 -8.05 -2.46 60.58
N ARG A 17 -8.16 -1.13 60.50
CA ARG A 17 -8.06 -0.19 61.67
C ARG A 17 -8.12 1.29 61.25
N GLU A 18 -9.09 2.02 61.81
CA GLU A 18 -9.03 3.48 62.03
C GLU A 18 -8.50 3.80 63.47
N PRO A 19 -8.67 5.01 64.07
CA PRO A 19 -7.74 6.16 63.97
C PRO A 19 -7.30 6.68 65.36
N LEU A 20 -6.24 7.50 65.47
CA LEU A 20 -6.00 8.30 66.69
C LEU A 20 -5.40 9.69 66.40
N LEU A 21 -6.17 10.70 66.77
CA LEU A 21 -5.78 12.08 67.05
C LEU A 21 -4.96 12.16 68.35
N GLY A 22 -3.90 12.95 68.38
CA GLY A 22 -3.15 13.29 69.59
C GLY A 22 -2.31 14.56 69.40
N ARG A 23 -2.65 15.60 70.17
CA ARG A 23 -1.95 16.89 70.34
C ARG A 23 -0.59 16.74 71.04
N SER A 24 0.36 17.63 70.73
CA SER A 24 1.22 18.40 71.67
C SER A 24 2.16 19.31 70.82
N GLU A 25 1.98 20.62 70.89
CA GLU A 25 2.73 21.59 71.72
C GLU A 25 4.08 22.05 71.09
N ASP A 26 4.02 23.28 70.59
CA ASP A 26 4.96 24.41 70.79
C ASP A 26 6.47 24.15 70.88
N VAL A 27 7.20 24.68 69.88
CA VAL A 27 8.46 25.43 70.09
C VAL A 27 8.54 26.55 69.04
N GLU A 28 8.43 27.79 69.49
CA GLU A 28 8.93 29.00 68.82
C GLU A 28 10.48 28.97 68.79
N ASP A 29 11.11 29.30 67.67
CA ASP A 29 11.78 30.60 67.52
C ASP A 29 12.61 30.74 66.22
N GLY A 30 12.37 31.88 65.56
CA GLY A 30 13.38 32.73 64.91
C GLY A 30 14.37 32.15 63.90
N HIS A 31 14.14 32.42 62.61
CA HIS A 31 15.10 33.19 61.81
C HIS A 31 14.43 33.75 60.54
N GLY A 32 14.32 35.09 60.50
CA GLY A 32 13.82 35.84 59.36
C GLY A 32 14.77 35.72 58.17
N GLY A 33 14.31 35.05 57.10
CA GLY A 33 14.87 35.15 55.77
C GLY A 33 13.94 36.00 54.90
N ARG A 34 14.28 37.27 54.69
CA ARG A 34 13.65 38.13 53.69
C ARG A 34 13.64 37.41 52.35
N ALA A 35 12.45 37.10 51.86
CA ALA A 35 12.24 36.67 50.48
C ALA A 35 12.88 37.69 49.53
N ASP A 36 13.64 37.17 48.58
CA ASP A 36 14.46 37.87 47.61
C ASP A 36 13.60 38.68 46.62
N GLU A 37 13.10 39.83 47.05
CA GLU A 37 12.48 40.85 46.17
C GLU A 37 13.53 41.52 45.23
N GLY A 38 14.81 41.18 45.36
CA GLY A 38 15.91 41.71 44.55
C GLY A 38 15.95 41.15 43.13
N TRP A 39 15.56 39.88 42.96
CA TRP A 39 15.60 39.19 41.66
C TRP A 39 14.58 39.74 40.66
N PHE A 40 13.33 39.95 41.10
CA PHE A 40 12.28 40.51 40.24
C PHE A 40 12.44 42.02 39.98
N ARG A 41 13.07 42.78 40.89
CA ARG A 41 13.38 44.21 40.66
C ARG A 41 14.55 44.44 39.70
N ARG A 42 15.58 43.57 39.68
CA ARG A 42 16.71 43.66 38.72
C ARG A 42 16.32 43.42 37.27
N LEU A 43 15.23 42.69 37.02
CA LEU A 43 14.68 42.50 35.67
C LEU A 43 13.85 43.70 35.16
N ARG A 44 13.45 44.63 36.04
CA ARG A 44 12.64 45.80 35.64
C ARG A 44 13.44 47.00 35.15
N SER A 45 14.71 47.19 35.53
CA SER A 45 15.47 48.41 35.18
C SER A 45 16.52 48.24 34.07
N ASN A 46 16.82 47.03 33.61
CA ASN A 46 17.95 46.83 32.71
C ASN A 46 17.50 46.81 31.22
N HIS A 47 17.47 48.01 30.61
CA HIS A 47 17.15 48.19 29.17
C HIS A 47 18.03 47.33 28.24
N SER A 48 19.26 47.02 28.66
CA SER A 48 20.17 46.13 27.95
C SER A 48 19.63 44.70 27.85
N THR A 49 19.16 44.13 28.98
CA THR A 49 18.68 42.75 29.05
C THR A 49 17.40 42.57 28.23
N LYS A 50 16.47 43.54 28.25
CA LYS A 50 15.26 43.53 27.42
C LYS A 50 15.58 43.59 25.92
N ARG A 51 16.59 44.37 25.51
CA ARG A 51 17.07 44.42 24.12
C ARG A 51 17.73 43.11 23.68
N VAL A 52 18.51 42.47 24.55
CA VAL A 52 19.13 41.16 24.28
C VAL A 52 18.09 40.05 24.15
N LEU A 53 17.12 39.98 25.08
CA LEU A 53 15.99 39.05 25.01
C LEU A 53 15.13 39.27 23.75
N GLY A 54 14.87 40.53 23.38
CA GLY A 54 14.15 40.87 22.16
C GLY A 54 14.89 40.45 20.88
N LYS A 55 16.21 40.63 20.82
CA LYS A 55 17.04 40.15 19.71
C LYS A 55 17.08 38.62 19.63
N LEU A 56 17.23 37.93 20.76
CA LEU A 56 17.20 36.46 20.81
C LEU A 56 15.84 35.92 20.36
N GLY A 57 14.74 36.53 20.80
CA GLY A 57 13.39 36.19 20.34
C GLY A 57 13.22 36.38 18.84
N LEU A 58 13.79 37.44 18.27
CA LEU A 58 13.77 37.69 16.82
C LEU A 58 14.58 36.63 16.04
N TYR A 59 15.75 36.23 16.54
CA TYR A 59 16.54 35.15 15.91
C TYR A 59 15.84 33.79 15.99
N LEU A 60 15.24 33.46 17.14
CA LEU A 60 14.45 32.24 17.30
C LEU A 60 13.23 32.23 16.37
N PHE A 61 12.53 33.35 16.27
CA PHE A 61 11.41 33.50 15.33
C PHE A 61 11.87 33.34 13.88
N GLY A 62 12.95 34.02 13.48
CA GLY A 62 13.52 33.89 12.14
C GLY A 62 13.96 32.45 11.83
N PHE A 63 14.58 31.77 12.78
CA PHE A 63 14.96 30.36 12.66
C PHE A 63 13.74 29.44 12.50
N LEU A 64 12.70 29.65 13.30
CA LEU A 64 11.44 28.88 13.19
C LEU A 64 10.76 29.10 11.84
N VAL A 65 10.74 30.33 11.32
CA VAL A 65 10.20 30.64 10.00
C VAL A 65 10.98 29.91 8.89
N VAL A 66 12.31 29.89 8.98
CA VAL A 66 13.16 29.14 8.03
C VAL A 66 12.90 27.64 8.12
N LEU A 67 12.81 27.08 9.33
CA LEU A 67 12.50 25.66 9.52
C LEU A 67 11.12 25.29 8.97
N LEU A 68 10.10 26.11 9.24
CA LEU A 68 8.75 25.91 8.70
C LEU A 68 8.72 26.04 7.18
N GLY A 69 9.49 27.00 6.62
CA GLY A 69 9.65 27.15 5.18
C GLY A 69 10.31 25.94 4.53
N LEU A 70 11.38 25.40 5.14
CA LEU A 70 12.06 24.20 4.67
C LEU A 70 11.15 22.96 4.80
N PHE A 71 10.42 22.83 5.92
CA PHE A 71 9.44 21.76 6.11
C PHE A 71 8.35 21.81 5.04
N ALA A 72 7.79 22.99 4.77
CA ALA A 72 6.77 23.17 3.74
C ALA A 72 7.30 22.85 2.33
N LEU A 73 8.56 23.18 2.05
CA LEU A 73 9.22 22.84 0.79
C LEU A 73 9.41 21.32 0.64
N LEU A 74 9.93 20.64 1.66
CA LEU A 74 10.19 19.19 1.64
C LEU A 74 8.90 18.36 1.66
N ALA A 75 7.85 18.86 2.31
CA ALA A 75 6.52 18.26 2.33
C ALA A 75 5.87 18.22 0.94
N ARG A 76 6.29 19.07 0.00
CA ARG A 76 5.79 19.03 -1.40
C ARG A 76 6.55 17.99 -2.22
N PRO A 77 5.89 17.26 -3.14
CA PRO A 77 6.57 16.36 -4.06
C PRO A 77 7.57 17.14 -4.92
N LEU A 78 8.80 16.63 -5.06
CA LEU A 78 9.87 17.29 -5.82
C LEU A 78 9.58 17.29 -7.33
N PHE A 79 8.90 16.24 -7.81
CA PHE A 79 8.57 16.04 -9.21
C PHE A 79 7.06 15.88 -9.38
N ALA A 80 6.27 16.74 -8.75
CA ALA A 80 4.82 16.73 -8.92
C ALA A 80 4.47 16.95 -10.41
N ARG A 81 4.13 15.87 -11.11
CA ARG A 81 3.57 15.89 -12.47
C ARG A 81 2.13 15.45 -12.36
N THR A 82 1.25 16.18 -13.02
CA THR A 82 -0.15 15.79 -13.12
C THR A 82 -0.26 14.68 -14.16
N PRO A 83 -0.86 13.53 -13.82
CA PRO A 83 -1.10 12.48 -14.80
C PRO A 83 -1.99 12.99 -15.95
N PRO A 84 -1.71 12.62 -17.21
CA PRO A 84 -2.50 13.04 -18.35
C PRO A 84 -3.83 12.27 -18.34
N LEU A 85 -4.89 12.93 -17.85
CA LEU A 85 -6.24 12.44 -18.08
C LEU A 85 -6.60 12.63 -19.56
N ALA A 86 -7.13 11.59 -20.18
CA ALA A 86 -7.62 11.67 -21.53
C ALA A 86 -8.85 12.59 -21.60
N THR A 87 -8.95 13.36 -22.68
CA THR A 87 -10.16 14.15 -22.93
C THR A 87 -11.29 13.21 -23.39
N PRO A 88 -12.57 13.61 -23.21
CA PRO A 88 -13.71 12.82 -23.66
C PRO A 88 -13.67 12.42 -25.14
N ASP A 89 -13.01 13.23 -25.97
CA ASP A 89 -12.91 13.03 -27.42
C ASP A 89 -11.69 12.18 -27.84
N THR A 90 -10.87 11.70 -26.90
CA THR A 90 -9.70 10.88 -27.24
C THR A 90 -10.16 9.43 -27.49
N PRO A 91 -10.18 8.94 -28.75
CA PRO A 91 -10.60 7.57 -29.00
C PRO A 91 -9.56 6.59 -28.44
N PRO A 92 -9.99 5.46 -27.86
CA PRO A 92 -9.06 4.41 -27.47
C PRO A 92 -8.41 3.79 -28.71
N PRO A 93 -7.17 3.26 -28.60
CA PRO A 93 -6.65 2.34 -29.61
C PRO A 93 -7.62 1.17 -29.81
N SER A 94 -7.65 0.60 -31.02
CA SER A 94 -8.46 -0.59 -31.29
C SER A 94 -8.11 -1.72 -30.33
N PHE A 95 -9.14 -2.38 -29.77
CA PHE A 95 -8.94 -3.56 -28.94
C PHE A 95 -8.18 -4.65 -29.72
N PRO A 96 -6.98 -5.08 -29.30
CA PRO A 96 -6.19 -6.05 -30.05
C PRO A 96 -6.91 -7.41 -30.11
N SER A 97 -6.92 -8.05 -31.29
CA SER A 97 -7.45 -9.42 -31.43
C SER A 97 -6.70 -10.45 -30.56
N THR A 98 -5.44 -10.14 -30.22
CA THR A 98 -4.60 -10.91 -29.29
C THR A 98 -4.94 -10.68 -27.82
N GLY A 99 -5.86 -9.76 -27.50
CA GLY A 99 -6.15 -9.33 -26.14
C GLY A 99 -5.18 -8.26 -25.62
N ILE A 100 -5.51 -7.71 -24.45
CA ILE A 100 -4.72 -6.66 -23.77
C ILE A 100 -3.84 -7.32 -22.70
N ARG A 101 -2.53 -7.11 -22.77
CA ARG A 101 -1.56 -7.72 -21.84
C ARG A 101 -1.49 -6.91 -20.55
N MET A 102 -1.82 -7.54 -19.43
CA MET A 102 -1.84 -6.93 -18.11
C MET A 102 -0.73 -7.49 -17.20
N LEU A 103 -0.13 -6.62 -16.40
CA LEU A 103 0.84 -6.96 -15.35
C LEU A 103 0.40 -6.37 -14.00
N ALA A 104 0.46 -7.17 -12.94
CA ALA A 104 0.53 -6.71 -11.55
C ALA A 104 1.93 -7.00 -11.00
N TYR A 105 2.62 -5.99 -10.48
CA TYR A 105 4.03 -6.15 -10.07
C TYR A 105 4.47 -5.20 -8.98
N ASN A 106 4.84 -5.73 -7.81
CA ASN A 106 5.66 -5.01 -6.85
C ASN A 106 7.10 -4.91 -7.37
N PHE A 107 7.54 -3.69 -7.67
CA PHE A 107 8.81 -3.43 -8.36
C PHE A 107 9.99 -3.20 -7.39
N TYR A 108 9.72 -3.13 -6.08
CA TYR A 108 10.74 -2.98 -5.05
C TYR A 108 11.70 -1.79 -5.27
N LEU A 109 11.16 -0.64 -5.69
CA LEU A 109 11.93 0.61 -5.93
C LEU A 109 11.82 1.57 -4.74
N ARG A 110 12.03 1.04 -3.53
CA ARG A 110 11.95 1.76 -2.24
C ARG A 110 12.70 3.10 -2.23
N PRO A 111 12.15 4.15 -1.59
CA PRO A 111 12.72 5.50 -1.64
C PRO A 111 14.06 5.58 -0.90
N PRO A 112 14.98 6.47 -1.28
CA PRO A 112 16.18 6.72 -0.50
C PRO A 112 15.84 7.20 0.93
N PRO A 113 16.66 6.87 1.94
CA PRO A 113 17.85 6.01 1.90
C PRO A 113 17.53 4.53 2.18
N ILE A 114 16.29 4.09 1.97
CA ILE A 114 15.86 2.73 2.33
C ILE A 114 16.51 1.71 1.39
N GLU A 115 17.36 0.87 1.95
CA GLU A 115 18.04 -0.24 1.25
C GLU A 115 17.96 -1.53 2.07
N SER A 116 18.15 -2.67 1.41
CA SER A 116 18.31 -3.97 2.06
C SER A 116 19.79 -4.15 2.39
N ILE A 117 20.31 -5.38 2.31
CA ILE A 117 21.71 -5.76 2.60
C ILE A 117 22.72 -5.02 1.70
N GLY A 118 22.96 -3.73 1.99
CA GLY A 118 24.02 -2.89 1.42
C GLY A 118 23.80 -2.32 0.02
N ARG A 119 23.10 -3.00 -0.90
CA ARG A 119 22.69 -2.48 -2.24
C ARG A 119 21.50 -3.25 -2.81
N ASP A 120 20.44 -2.54 -3.21
CA ASP A 120 19.27 -3.13 -3.89
C ASP A 120 19.30 -2.96 -5.42
N TYR A 121 20.38 -2.41 -5.98
CA TYR A 121 20.57 -2.20 -7.43
C TYR A 121 19.36 -1.54 -8.14
N LYS A 122 18.66 -0.62 -7.44
CA LYS A 122 17.37 -0.06 -7.90
C LYS A 122 17.48 0.61 -9.28
N GLU A 123 18.56 1.33 -9.53
CA GLU A 123 18.83 1.98 -10.82
C GLU A 123 19.07 0.95 -11.93
N ASP A 124 19.95 -0.02 -11.71
CA ASP A 124 20.26 -1.06 -12.70
C ASP A 124 19.03 -1.90 -13.03
N ARG A 125 18.21 -2.24 -12.02
CA ARG A 125 16.96 -2.99 -12.21
C ARG A 125 15.93 -2.21 -13.01
N LEU A 126 15.78 -0.92 -12.71
CA LEU A 126 14.89 -0.04 -13.49
C LEU A 126 15.35 0.05 -14.95
N ASN A 127 16.64 0.28 -15.20
CA ASN A 127 17.18 0.38 -16.56
C ASN A 127 16.93 -0.92 -17.34
N LEU A 128 17.23 -2.07 -16.75
CA LEU A 128 16.99 -3.36 -17.38
C LEU A 128 15.50 -3.60 -17.68
N PHE A 129 14.59 -3.20 -16.78
CA PHE A 129 13.16 -3.32 -17.05
C PHE A 129 12.73 -2.47 -18.25
N ILE A 130 13.20 -1.21 -18.31
CA ILE A 130 12.93 -0.29 -19.42
C ILE A 130 13.47 -0.86 -20.75
N GLU A 131 14.66 -1.46 -20.72
CA GLU A 131 15.31 -2.02 -21.89
C GLU A 131 14.62 -3.30 -22.38
N THR A 132 14.22 -4.18 -21.46
CA THR A 132 13.86 -5.57 -21.81
C THR A 132 12.39 -5.91 -21.67
N ALA A 133 11.64 -5.28 -20.76
CA ALA A 133 10.33 -5.77 -20.33
C ALA A 133 9.18 -4.78 -20.55
N ILE A 134 9.44 -3.47 -20.62
CA ILE A 134 8.39 -2.44 -20.66
C ILE A 134 7.41 -2.58 -21.85
N ASN A 135 7.83 -3.20 -22.95
CA ASN A 135 7.00 -3.40 -24.15
C ASN A 135 6.13 -4.68 -24.08
N GLU A 136 6.34 -5.52 -23.08
CA GLU A 136 5.62 -6.79 -22.92
C GLU A 136 4.17 -6.60 -22.47
N PHE A 137 3.80 -5.40 -22.03
CA PHE A 137 2.49 -5.11 -21.46
C PHE A 137 1.82 -3.88 -22.09
N ASP A 138 0.50 -3.85 -21.93
CA ASP A 138 -0.36 -2.77 -22.40
C ASP A 138 -0.98 -2.01 -21.22
N ILE A 139 -1.20 -2.68 -20.10
CA ILE A 139 -1.61 -2.10 -18.82
C ILE A 139 -0.74 -2.70 -17.71
N MET A 140 -0.15 -1.87 -16.86
CA MET A 140 0.66 -2.29 -15.72
C MET A 140 0.15 -1.65 -14.44
N ALA A 141 -0.16 -2.47 -13.43
CA ALA A 141 -0.48 -2.09 -12.07
C ALA A 141 0.74 -2.36 -11.18
N LEU A 142 1.46 -1.32 -10.82
CA LEU A 142 2.75 -1.41 -10.14
C LEU A 142 2.64 -0.97 -8.68
N SER A 143 3.34 -1.70 -7.81
CA SER A 143 3.54 -1.38 -6.39
C SER A 143 5.02 -1.11 -6.10
N GLU A 144 5.30 -0.42 -4.98
CA GLU A 144 6.64 0.04 -4.57
C GLU A 144 7.44 0.80 -5.64
N THR A 145 6.76 1.50 -6.55
CA THR A 145 7.38 2.42 -7.52
C THR A 145 7.42 3.83 -6.92
N PHE A 146 8.12 3.99 -5.80
CA PHE A 146 8.12 5.23 -5.02
C PHE A 146 8.82 6.39 -5.76
N GLY A 147 8.16 7.55 -5.81
CA GLY A 147 8.72 8.81 -6.35
C GLY A 147 9.39 9.69 -5.30
N THR A 148 9.24 9.36 -4.01
CA THR A 148 9.74 10.18 -2.91
C THR A 148 11.27 10.22 -2.89
N PHE A 149 11.83 11.43 -2.94
CA PHE A 149 13.26 11.75 -2.91
C PHE A 149 14.12 11.09 -4.01
N ASN A 150 13.51 10.73 -5.14
CA ASN A 150 14.23 10.19 -6.29
C ASN A 150 13.45 10.50 -7.59
N SER A 151 13.97 10.09 -8.75
CA SER A 151 13.33 10.33 -10.07
C SER A 151 13.02 9.04 -10.84
N ARG A 152 13.01 7.87 -10.16
CA ARG A 152 12.86 6.57 -10.82
C ARG A 152 11.47 6.38 -11.41
N ARG A 153 10.43 6.77 -10.67
CA ARG A 153 9.04 6.73 -11.13
C ARG A 153 8.86 7.57 -12.40
N GLU A 154 9.39 8.79 -12.39
CA GLU A 154 9.28 9.72 -13.51
C GLU A 154 10.05 9.22 -14.73
N ARG A 155 11.25 8.68 -14.55
CA ARG A 155 12.02 8.02 -15.62
C ARG A 155 11.29 6.81 -16.21
N LEU A 156 10.64 6.01 -15.38
CA LEU A 156 9.80 4.90 -15.85
C LEU A 156 8.62 5.40 -16.66
N VAL A 157 7.93 6.45 -16.19
CA VAL A 157 6.80 7.09 -16.89
C VAL A 157 7.23 7.64 -18.24
N ASP A 158 8.34 8.37 -18.30
CA ASP A 158 8.85 8.94 -19.55
C ASP A 158 9.21 7.84 -20.56
N ALA A 159 9.93 6.81 -20.11
CA ALA A 159 10.26 5.65 -20.95
C ALA A 159 8.99 4.87 -21.39
N ALA A 160 7.99 4.74 -20.52
CA ALA A 160 6.72 4.10 -20.87
C ALA A 160 5.97 4.87 -21.95
N ALA A 161 5.93 6.19 -21.84
CA ALA A 161 5.28 7.07 -22.82
C ALA A 161 5.97 7.00 -24.20
N GLU A 162 7.31 6.97 -24.24
CA GLU A 162 8.11 6.76 -25.45
C GLU A 162 7.79 5.41 -26.13
N ARG A 163 7.41 4.41 -25.34
CA ARG A 163 7.02 3.07 -25.80
C ARG A 163 5.53 2.91 -26.05
N GLY A 164 4.76 3.99 -25.97
CA GLY A 164 3.33 4.05 -26.29
C GLY A 164 2.37 3.82 -25.11
N LEU A 165 2.86 3.60 -23.89
CA LEU A 165 2.05 3.62 -22.67
C LEU A 165 1.92 5.06 -22.17
N ARG A 166 1.17 5.87 -22.92
CA ARG A 166 1.12 7.33 -22.76
C ARG A 166 0.27 7.78 -21.57
N TYR A 167 -0.61 6.92 -21.09
CA TYR A 167 -1.50 7.24 -19.97
C TYR A 167 -0.95 6.63 -18.70
N TRP A 168 -1.01 7.38 -17.62
CA TRP A 168 -0.54 6.91 -16.33
C TRP A 168 -1.31 7.56 -15.20
N ALA A 169 -1.21 6.99 -14.01
CA ALA A 169 -1.73 7.55 -12.76
C ALA A 169 -0.89 7.03 -11.59
N HIS A 170 -0.71 7.80 -10.53
CA HIS A 170 -0.05 7.33 -9.31
C HIS A 170 -1.00 7.43 -8.11
N GLY A 171 -0.72 6.68 -7.05
CA GLY A 171 -1.52 6.72 -5.82
C GLY A 171 -1.28 7.98 -4.99
N ASN A 172 -1.66 7.93 -3.71
CA ASN A 172 -1.54 9.07 -2.81
C ASN A 172 -0.08 9.58 -2.72
N GLU A 173 0.08 10.88 -2.84
CA GLU A 173 1.34 11.55 -2.55
C GLU A 173 1.57 11.70 -1.06
N ARG A 174 2.83 11.94 -0.67
CA ARG A 174 3.18 12.21 0.73
C ARG A 174 2.46 13.45 1.26
N ASN A 175 2.06 13.40 2.51
CA ASN A 175 1.50 14.53 3.23
C ASN A 175 1.98 14.52 4.68
N TRP A 176 3.06 15.27 4.92
CA TRP A 176 3.73 15.32 6.22
C TRP A 176 2.82 15.84 7.34
N TRP A 177 1.84 16.69 7.01
CA TRP A 177 0.84 17.19 7.96
C TRP A 177 -0.15 16.10 8.39
N LYS A 178 -0.35 15.07 7.56
CA LYS A 178 -1.17 13.89 7.85
C LYS A 178 -0.33 12.70 8.32
N GLY A 179 0.97 12.89 8.57
CA GLY A 179 1.86 11.84 9.07
C GLY A 179 2.40 10.87 8.01
N THR A 180 2.10 11.07 6.72
CA THR A 180 2.64 10.26 5.62
C THR A 180 3.87 10.95 5.01
N PHE A 181 5.05 10.36 5.19
CA PHE A 181 6.33 10.94 4.77
C PHE A 181 6.78 10.49 3.39
N VAL A 182 6.35 9.30 2.95
CA VAL A 182 6.59 8.76 1.61
C VAL A 182 5.27 8.55 0.89
N ASP A 183 5.28 8.68 -0.43
CA ASP A 183 4.12 8.37 -1.29
C ASP A 183 3.71 6.89 -1.21
N SER A 184 2.61 6.53 -1.85
CA SER A 184 2.07 5.17 -1.79
C SER A 184 2.88 4.12 -2.56
N GLY A 185 3.78 4.56 -3.45
CA GLY A 185 4.49 3.69 -4.39
C GLY A 185 3.60 3.03 -5.45
N LEU A 186 2.33 3.44 -5.59
CA LEU A 186 1.43 2.89 -6.61
C LEU A 186 1.57 3.66 -7.93
N LEU A 187 1.64 2.92 -9.03
CA LEU A 187 1.68 3.48 -10.38
C LEU A 187 0.88 2.58 -11.33
N VAL A 188 -0.02 3.18 -12.10
CA VAL A 188 -0.63 2.54 -13.27
C VAL A 188 -0.02 3.15 -14.53
N LEU A 189 0.39 2.31 -15.48
CA LEU A 189 0.80 2.68 -16.84
C LEU A 189 -0.13 2.01 -17.84
N SER A 190 -0.57 2.72 -18.88
CA SER A 190 -1.55 2.23 -19.83
C SER A 190 -1.33 2.77 -21.24
N ARG A 191 -1.48 1.88 -22.23
CA ARG A 191 -1.64 2.25 -23.66
C ARG A 191 -3.03 2.84 -23.94
N PHE A 192 -4.00 2.48 -23.13
CA PHE A 192 -5.40 2.88 -23.27
C PHE A 192 -5.70 4.13 -22.44
N PRO A 193 -6.57 5.03 -22.94
CA PRO A 193 -6.92 6.28 -22.26
C PRO A 193 -7.41 6.06 -20.82
N ILE A 194 -6.76 6.73 -19.86
CA ILE A 194 -7.28 6.83 -18.49
C ILE A 194 -8.19 8.06 -18.44
N ILE A 195 -9.49 7.84 -18.26
CA ILE A 195 -10.52 8.88 -18.33
C ILE A 195 -10.94 9.39 -16.94
N LYS A 196 -10.65 8.62 -15.89
CA LYS A 196 -10.92 9.02 -14.50
C LYS A 196 -9.93 8.35 -13.56
N THR A 197 -9.54 9.05 -12.51
CA THR A 197 -8.69 8.54 -11.44
C THR A 197 -9.21 8.99 -10.09
N GLU A 198 -9.17 8.11 -9.10
CA GLU A 198 -9.51 8.45 -7.72
C GLU A 198 -8.56 7.70 -6.76
N THR A 199 -8.39 8.22 -5.56
CA THR A 199 -7.56 7.56 -4.54
C THR A 199 -8.19 7.64 -3.17
N ILE A 200 -8.00 6.60 -2.35
CA ILE A 200 -8.18 6.68 -0.90
C ILE A 200 -6.88 6.41 -0.19
N LEU A 201 -6.70 7.03 0.98
CA LEU A 201 -5.66 6.68 1.95
C LEU A 201 -6.25 5.72 2.98
N TYR A 202 -5.57 4.63 3.28
CA TYR A 202 -6.01 3.73 4.36
C TYR A 202 -5.87 4.39 5.72
N GLN A 203 -6.86 4.16 6.56
CA GLN A 203 -6.81 4.40 8.00
C GLN A 203 -6.29 3.13 8.67
N GLY A 204 -5.27 3.27 9.53
CA GLY A 204 -4.64 2.13 10.19
C GLY A 204 -3.48 1.54 9.40
N ALA A 205 -2.30 1.61 10.01
CA ALA A 205 -1.06 0.99 9.57
C ALA A 205 -0.11 0.93 10.76
N TYR A 206 0.86 0.02 10.71
CA TYR A 206 1.87 -0.10 11.75
C TYR A 206 3.25 -0.38 11.17
N GLY A 207 4.28 -0.24 12.01
CA GLY A 207 5.66 -0.35 11.55
C GLY A 207 6.02 0.74 10.52
N PRO A 208 6.91 0.44 9.56
CA PRO A 208 7.29 1.37 8.50
C PRO A 208 6.11 1.87 7.65
N ASP A 209 5.09 1.03 7.46
CA ASP A 209 3.93 1.35 6.63
C ASP A 209 3.12 2.55 7.14
N ARG A 210 3.18 2.87 8.44
CA ARG A 210 2.51 4.06 9.00
C ARG A 210 2.99 5.38 8.38
N TYR A 211 4.20 5.36 7.83
CA TYR A 211 4.83 6.54 7.25
C TYR A 211 4.64 6.62 5.73
N ALA A 212 4.01 5.62 5.11
CA ALA A 212 3.70 5.59 3.70
C ALA A 212 2.24 5.97 3.45
N ALA A 213 1.97 6.67 2.35
CA ALA A 213 0.62 7.04 1.96
C ALA A 213 -0.17 5.86 1.35
N LYS A 214 -0.12 4.67 1.97
CA LYS A 214 -0.75 3.44 1.48
C LYS A 214 -2.26 3.60 1.34
N GLY A 215 -2.82 2.97 0.31
CA GLY A 215 -4.19 3.22 -0.12
C GLY A 215 -4.53 2.51 -1.41
N VAL A 216 -5.63 2.91 -2.04
CA VAL A 216 -6.07 2.38 -3.34
C VAL A 216 -5.90 3.45 -4.41
N LEU A 217 -5.38 3.07 -5.56
CA LEU A 217 -5.41 3.84 -6.80
C LEU A 217 -6.47 3.26 -7.73
N TYR A 218 -7.54 4.00 -7.98
CA TYR A 218 -8.52 3.68 -9.00
C TYR A 218 -8.16 4.37 -10.33
N THR A 219 -8.27 3.61 -11.41
CA THR A 219 -8.20 4.11 -12.79
C THR A 219 -9.37 3.57 -13.60
N GLN A 220 -10.13 4.45 -14.23
CA GLN A 220 -11.11 4.10 -15.25
C GLN A 220 -10.43 4.19 -16.61
N ILE A 221 -10.27 3.05 -17.27
CA ILE A 221 -9.53 2.94 -18.53
C ILE A 221 -10.51 2.64 -19.65
N LEU A 222 -10.54 3.47 -20.69
CA LEU A 222 -11.40 3.28 -21.85
C LEU A 222 -10.78 2.25 -22.79
N LEU A 223 -11.42 1.09 -22.94
CA LEU A 223 -10.91 -0.01 -23.76
C LEU A 223 -11.53 -0.05 -25.16
N ASP A 224 -12.79 0.38 -25.29
CA ASP A 224 -13.54 0.44 -26.54
C ASP A 224 -14.60 1.56 -26.45
N ASP A 225 -14.83 2.27 -27.55
CA ASP A 225 -15.80 3.37 -27.65
C ASP A 225 -16.39 3.43 -29.07
N THR A 226 -17.30 2.49 -29.36
CA THR A 226 -18.07 2.42 -30.61
C THR A 226 -19.45 3.07 -30.44
N PRO A 227 -20.17 3.44 -31.52
CA PRO A 227 -21.50 4.05 -31.42
C PRO A 227 -22.53 3.20 -30.65
N ASP A 228 -22.34 1.89 -30.64
CA ASP A 228 -23.19 0.88 -30.03
C ASP A 228 -22.69 0.39 -28.67
N ARG A 229 -21.42 0.63 -28.32
CA ARG A 229 -20.81 0.08 -27.11
C ARG A 229 -19.67 0.93 -26.58
N LYS A 230 -19.67 1.13 -25.27
CA LYS A 230 -18.56 1.70 -24.53
C LYS A 230 -18.09 0.70 -23.47
N THR A 231 -16.83 0.27 -23.56
CA THR A 231 -16.25 -0.71 -22.63
C THR A 231 -15.14 -0.07 -21.83
N ARG A 232 -15.26 -0.14 -20.50
CA ARG A 232 -14.28 0.42 -19.57
C ARG A 232 -13.73 -0.67 -18.64
N LEU A 233 -12.47 -0.51 -18.28
CA LEU A 233 -11.85 -1.24 -17.18
C LEU A 233 -11.78 -0.34 -15.95
N HIS A 234 -12.44 -0.77 -14.89
CA HIS A 234 -12.32 -0.22 -13.55
C HIS A 234 -11.21 -0.98 -12.83
N LEU A 235 -9.99 -0.44 -12.90
CA LEU A 235 -8.80 -1.03 -12.29
C LEU A 235 -8.51 -0.40 -10.93
N PHE A 236 -8.50 -1.21 -9.88
CA PHE A 236 -8.15 -0.84 -8.52
C PHE A 236 -6.78 -1.45 -8.17
N THR A 237 -5.76 -0.59 -8.08
CA THR A 237 -4.40 -1.00 -7.72
C THR A 237 -4.14 -0.70 -6.25
N SER A 238 -3.55 -1.64 -5.49
CA SER A 238 -3.23 -1.41 -4.07
C SER A 238 -1.96 -2.13 -3.60
N HIS A 239 -1.41 -1.65 -2.48
CA HIS A 239 -0.33 -2.28 -1.72
C HIS A 239 -0.67 -2.21 -0.22
N LEU A 240 -1.09 -3.33 0.37
CA LEU A 240 -1.62 -3.39 1.74
C LEU A 240 -0.51 -3.51 2.79
N GLN A 241 -0.88 -3.47 4.07
CA GLN A 241 0.01 -3.64 5.22
C GLN A 241 0.87 -4.90 5.12
N ALA A 242 2.19 -4.73 5.16
CA ALA A 242 3.14 -5.83 5.22
C ALA A 242 3.31 -6.35 6.66
N SER A 243 3.82 -7.57 6.78
CA SER A 243 4.08 -8.21 8.07
C SER A 243 5.56 -8.00 8.46
N TYR A 244 5.81 -7.40 9.63
CA TYR A 244 7.16 -6.95 10.02
C TYR A 244 7.72 -7.59 11.29
N LEU A 245 6.87 -8.02 12.22
CA LEU A 245 7.29 -8.38 13.57
C LEU A 245 7.51 -9.89 13.72
N PRO A 246 8.44 -10.32 14.60
CA PRO A 246 8.60 -11.73 14.95
C PRO A 246 7.31 -12.37 15.51
N ASP A 247 6.51 -11.59 16.24
CA ASP A 247 5.24 -12.01 16.85
C ASP A 247 4.02 -11.77 15.94
N ASP A 248 4.25 -11.40 14.68
CA ASP A 248 3.23 -11.33 13.63
C ASP A 248 3.43 -12.53 12.70
N PRO A 249 2.92 -13.72 13.07
CA PRO A 249 3.09 -14.91 12.27
C PRO A 249 2.39 -14.68 10.93
N ASP A 250 3.19 -14.36 9.92
CA ASP A 250 2.72 -14.18 8.54
C ASP A 250 2.52 -15.52 7.86
N ASP A 251 1.82 -16.42 8.57
CA ASP A 251 1.60 -17.80 8.16
C ASP A 251 0.32 -17.97 7.34
N GLY A 252 -0.49 -16.93 7.21
CA GLY A 252 -1.74 -16.91 6.43
C GLY A 252 -2.94 -17.60 7.10
N ASP A 253 -2.74 -18.27 8.24
CA ASP A 253 -3.77 -18.97 9.00
C ASP A 253 -4.06 -18.34 10.37
N ASP A 254 -3.09 -17.61 10.94
CA ASP A 254 -3.31 -16.76 12.10
C ASP A 254 -3.94 -15.42 11.68
N LEU A 255 -5.22 -15.26 12.01
CA LEU A 255 -6.00 -14.07 11.72
C LEU A 255 -5.95 -13.01 12.82
N THR A 256 -5.25 -13.30 13.92
CA THR A 256 -5.19 -12.46 15.13
C THR A 256 -3.96 -11.55 15.16
N GLY A 257 -2.99 -11.80 14.27
CA GLY A 257 -1.79 -10.96 14.12
C GLY A 257 -2.12 -9.51 13.74
N PRO A 258 -1.32 -8.54 14.19
CA PRO A 258 -1.57 -7.13 13.96
C PRO A 258 -1.63 -6.76 12.46
N ALA A 259 -0.78 -7.36 11.60
CA ALA A 259 -0.87 -7.09 10.16
C ALA A 259 -2.14 -7.68 9.56
N SER A 260 -2.48 -8.91 9.91
CA SER A 260 -3.68 -9.57 9.40
C SER A 260 -4.95 -8.79 9.74
N SER A 261 -5.05 -8.27 10.97
CA SER A 261 -6.16 -7.42 11.42
C SER A 261 -6.22 -6.10 10.64
N ILE A 262 -5.08 -5.42 10.47
CA ILE A 262 -5.02 -4.16 9.71
C ILE A 262 -5.34 -4.39 8.23
N ARG A 263 -4.86 -5.47 7.61
CA ARG A 263 -5.22 -5.81 6.22
C ARG A 263 -6.72 -6.04 6.07
N TYR A 264 -7.37 -6.67 7.06
CA TYR A 264 -8.81 -6.83 7.06
C TYR A 264 -9.54 -5.47 7.06
N ASP A 265 -9.14 -4.54 7.93
CA ASP A 265 -9.70 -3.18 7.95
C ASP A 265 -9.42 -2.41 6.62
N GLN A 266 -8.25 -2.61 6.02
CA GLN A 266 -7.89 -2.05 4.73
C GLN A 266 -8.75 -2.63 3.59
N PHE A 267 -9.11 -3.92 3.64
CA PHE A 267 -10.03 -4.52 2.68
C PHE A 267 -11.46 -4.01 2.86
N ILE A 268 -11.93 -3.77 4.09
CA ILE A 268 -13.24 -3.13 4.33
C ILE A 268 -13.26 -1.73 3.70
N GLN A 269 -12.20 -0.95 3.92
CA GLN A 269 -12.06 0.37 3.29
C GLN A 269 -11.99 0.30 1.77
N MET A 270 -11.23 -0.66 1.22
CA MET A 270 -11.15 -0.91 -0.22
C MET A 270 -12.53 -1.27 -0.79
N ARG A 271 -13.26 -2.18 -0.14
CA ARG A 271 -14.61 -2.59 -0.56
C ARG A 271 -15.55 -1.40 -0.63
N SER A 272 -15.61 -0.60 0.45
CA SER A 272 -16.45 0.60 0.50
C SER A 272 -16.05 1.64 -0.56
N PHE A 273 -14.76 1.79 -0.83
CA PHE A 273 -14.27 2.67 -1.89
C PHE A 273 -14.66 2.19 -3.28
N ILE A 274 -14.55 0.89 -3.57
CA ILE A 274 -14.96 0.34 -4.86
C ILE A 274 -16.45 0.60 -5.09
N ASP A 275 -17.30 0.33 -4.10
CA ASP A 275 -18.75 0.59 -4.20
C ASP A 275 -19.06 2.04 -4.56
N SER A 276 -18.49 2.98 -3.79
CA SER A 276 -18.61 4.42 -4.01
C SER A 276 -18.15 4.86 -5.41
N VAL A 277 -17.00 4.36 -5.85
CA VAL A 277 -16.41 4.76 -7.13
C VAL A 277 -17.17 4.19 -8.31
N LEU A 278 -17.63 2.94 -8.24
CA LEU A 278 -18.41 2.33 -9.32
C LEU A 278 -19.73 3.05 -9.53
N GLU A 279 -20.43 3.41 -8.43
CA GLU A 279 -21.63 4.24 -8.47
C GLU A 279 -21.33 5.60 -9.11
N ALA A 280 -20.31 6.31 -8.63
CA ALA A 280 -19.93 7.63 -9.13
C ALA A 280 -19.32 7.63 -10.55
N SER A 281 -19.02 6.47 -11.12
CA SER A 281 -18.37 6.33 -12.43
C SER A 281 -19.28 5.71 -13.49
N ALA A 282 -20.58 5.60 -13.19
CA ALA A 282 -21.60 5.03 -14.07
C ALA A 282 -21.18 3.64 -14.59
N TYR A 283 -20.75 2.76 -13.67
CA TYR A 283 -20.38 1.39 -13.97
C TYR A 283 -21.53 0.64 -14.68
N ASP A 284 -21.19 -0.03 -15.77
CA ASP A 284 -22.10 -0.89 -16.54
C ASP A 284 -21.65 -2.35 -16.43
N PRO A 285 -22.36 -3.22 -15.69
CA PRO A 285 -21.95 -4.61 -15.50
C PRO A 285 -21.99 -5.46 -16.78
N VAL A 286 -22.65 -4.99 -17.85
CA VAL A 286 -22.69 -5.68 -19.15
C VAL A 286 -21.42 -5.40 -19.94
N ASN A 287 -20.99 -4.14 -19.98
CA ASN A 287 -19.92 -3.70 -20.87
C ASN A 287 -18.58 -3.50 -20.18
N ASP A 288 -18.56 -3.23 -18.88
CA ASP A 288 -17.34 -2.91 -18.14
C ASP A 288 -16.76 -4.13 -17.43
N ALA A 289 -15.49 -4.02 -17.06
CA ALA A 289 -14.80 -4.98 -16.21
C ALA A 289 -14.30 -4.30 -14.92
N VAL A 290 -14.38 -5.01 -13.80
CA VAL A 290 -13.80 -4.57 -12.52
C VAL A 290 -12.66 -5.51 -12.15
N VAL A 291 -11.45 -4.97 -12.05
CA VAL A 291 -10.24 -5.72 -11.72
C VAL A 291 -9.53 -5.08 -10.54
N LEU A 292 -9.11 -5.90 -9.59
CA LEU A 292 -8.28 -5.51 -8.46
C LEU A 292 -6.90 -6.15 -8.67
N ALA A 293 -5.83 -5.38 -8.56
CA ALA A 293 -4.48 -5.87 -8.83
C ALA A 293 -3.45 -5.27 -7.88
N GLY A 294 -2.41 -6.03 -7.56
CA GLY A 294 -1.27 -5.55 -6.80
C GLY A 294 -0.79 -6.54 -5.76
N ASP A 295 -0.03 -6.01 -4.79
CA ASP A 295 0.54 -6.74 -3.67
C ASP A 295 -0.37 -6.56 -2.45
N PHE A 296 -1.14 -7.58 -2.14
CA PHE A 296 -2.08 -7.50 -1.03
C PHE A 296 -1.48 -7.92 0.30
N ASN A 297 -0.22 -8.36 0.32
CA ASN A 297 0.45 -8.89 1.51
C ASN A 297 -0.34 -10.00 2.23
N VAL A 298 -1.28 -10.65 1.55
CA VAL A 298 -2.03 -11.80 2.06
C VAL A 298 -1.39 -13.06 1.52
N PRO A 299 -0.89 -13.98 2.36
CA PRO A 299 -0.40 -15.27 1.89
C PRO A 299 -1.54 -16.11 1.28
N GLY A 300 -1.39 -16.48 0.01
CA GLY A 300 -2.38 -17.33 -0.68
C GLY A 300 -2.53 -18.74 -0.08
N ALA A 301 -1.42 -19.27 0.46
CA ALA A 301 -1.37 -20.53 1.19
C ALA A 301 -0.68 -20.32 2.54
N ARG A 302 -0.79 -21.33 3.42
CA ARG A 302 -0.06 -21.33 4.68
C ARG A 302 1.44 -21.24 4.45
N PHE A 303 2.15 -20.42 5.23
CA PHE A 303 3.61 -20.30 5.12
C PHE A 303 4.33 -21.64 5.35
N GLY A 304 5.24 -21.99 4.45
CA GLY A 304 5.91 -23.31 4.45
C GLY A 304 4.97 -24.48 4.20
N GLY A 305 3.71 -24.23 3.80
CA GLY A 305 2.67 -25.24 3.63
C GLY A 305 2.53 -25.79 2.22
N GLU A 306 1.42 -26.49 2.01
CA GLU A 306 1.03 -27.13 0.75
C GLU A 306 0.39 -26.09 -0.19
N PRO A 307 0.99 -25.75 -1.35
CA PRO A 307 0.44 -24.74 -2.27
C PRO A 307 -0.94 -25.13 -2.84
N GLN A 308 -1.40 -26.36 -2.61
CA GLN A 308 -2.75 -26.80 -2.97
C GLN A 308 -3.80 -26.25 -2.01
N ARG A 309 -3.43 -25.92 -0.77
CA ARG A 309 -4.36 -25.48 0.27
C ARG A 309 -4.41 -23.95 0.41
N ASP A 310 -5.62 -23.42 0.37
CA ASP A 310 -5.89 -22.01 0.58
C ASP A 310 -5.66 -21.59 2.05
N GLY A 311 -4.98 -20.47 2.24
CA GLY A 311 -4.81 -19.84 3.55
C GLY A 311 -6.12 -19.21 4.05
N LYS A 312 -6.35 -19.20 5.37
CA LYS A 312 -7.57 -18.61 5.94
C LYS A 312 -7.67 -17.11 5.66
N GLU A 313 -6.56 -16.38 5.68
CA GLU A 313 -6.57 -14.94 5.41
C GLU A 313 -6.90 -14.67 3.95
N TYR A 314 -6.39 -15.48 3.03
CA TYR A 314 -6.75 -15.45 1.62
C TYR A 314 -8.25 -15.67 1.40
N LEU A 315 -8.85 -16.66 2.06
CA LEU A 315 -10.30 -16.90 1.98
C LEU A 315 -11.10 -15.71 2.55
N ARG A 316 -10.65 -15.12 3.68
CA ARG A 316 -11.26 -13.92 4.26
C ARG A 316 -11.16 -12.71 3.33
N MET A 317 -10.03 -12.53 2.64
CA MET A 317 -9.87 -11.49 1.61
C MET A 317 -10.90 -11.65 0.49
N LEU A 318 -11.02 -12.84 -0.11
CA LEU A 318 -12.00 -13.09 -1.18
C LEU A 318 -13.45 -12.85 -0.69
N GLN A 319 -13.77 -13.31 0.52
CA GLN A 319 -15.08 -13.10 1.12
C GLN A 319 -15.38 -11.61 1.33
N THR A 320 -14.40 -10.84 1.83
CA THR A 320 -14.55 -9.40 2.09
C THR A 320 -14.74 -8.60 0.79
N LEU A 321 -14.06 -9.02 -0.28
CA LEU A 321 -14.11 -8.37 -1.58
C LEU A 321 -15.31 -8.78 -2.43
N THR A 322 -15.99 -9.88 -2.09
CA THR A 322 -17.20 -10.34 -2.78
C THR A 322 -18.32 -9.30 -2.64
N SER A 323 -19.11 -9.10 -3.69
CA SER A 323 -20.31 -8.27 -3.67
C SER A 323 -21.57 -9.14 -3.70
N ARG A 324 -22.72 -8.52 -3.46
CA ARG A 324 -24.02 -9.19 -3.65
C ARG A 324 -24.18 -9.72 -5.08
N ASP A 325 -23.75 -8.94 -6.07
CA ASP A 325 -24.04 -9.16 -7.48
C ASP A 325 -22.85 -9.74 -8.27
N ALA A 326 -21.69 -9.90 -7.63
CA ALA A 326 -20.48 -10.42 -8.25
C ALA A 326 -19.64 -11.30 -7.30
N GLU A 327 -19.05 -12.34 -7.86
CA GLU A 327 -18.02 -13.17 -7.22
C GLU A 327 -16.63 -12.65 -7.51
N VAL A 328 -15.67 -12.96 -6.64
CA VAL A 328 -14.26 -12.65 -6.87
C VAL A 328 -13.57 -13.85 -7.49
N LEU A 329 -13.14 -13.70 -8.73
CA LEU A 329 -12.22 -14.61 -9.38
C LEU A 329 -10.78 -14.26 -8.99
N ASP A 330 -10.02 -15.24 -8.51
CA ASP A 330 -8.56 -15.16 -8.50
C ASP A 330 -7.99 -15.84 -9.75
N ALA A 331 -7.49 -15.04 -10.69
CA ALA A 331 -7.06 -15.55 -11.99
C ALA A 331 -5.89 -16.54 -11.90
N LEU A 332 -4.94 -16.33 -10.98
CA LEU A 332 -3.74 -17.17 -10.89
C LEU A 332 -4.01 -18.46 -10.11
N ARG A 333 -4.83 -18.39 -9.05
CA ARG A 333 -5.27 -19.59 -8.32
C ARG A 333 -6.04 -20.52 -9.25
N GLU A 334 -6.97 -19.97 -10.03
CA GLU A 334 -7.78 -20.73 -10.99
C GLU A 334 -6.94 -21.32 -12.13
N ALA A 335 -6.00 -20.54 -12.67
CA ALA A 335 -5.14 -20.98 -13.77
C ALA A 335 -4.24 -22.16 -13.38
N THR A 336 -3.76 -22.17 -12.14
CA THR A 336 -2.74 -23.12 -11.69
C THR A 336 -3.30 -24.25 -10.83
N GLY A 337 -4.51 -24.09 -10.28
CA GLY A 337 -5.05 -24.97 -9.24
C GLY A 337 -4.23 -24.94 -7.94
N GLN A 338 -3.30 -23.98 -7.79
CA GLN A 338 -2.32 -23.90 -6.71
C GLN A 338 -2.10 -22.45 -6.27
N GLN A 339 -1.30 -22.26 -5.23
CA GLN A 339 -0.89 -20.98 -4.64
C GLN A 339 0.60 -20.74 -4.91
N PRO A 340 1.01 -20.50 -6.17
CA PRO A 340 2.42 -20.39 -6.51
C PRO A 340 3.04 -19.13 -5.90
N GLN A 341 4.30 -19.21 -5.48
CA GLN A 341 5.01 -18.10 -4.83
C GLN A 341 5.18 -16.91 -5.80
N THR A 342 4.92 -15.71 -5.29
CA THR A 342 5.17 -14.44 -5.99
C THR A 342 6.22 -13.60 -5.28
N TRP A 343 6.59 -13.91 -4.03
CA TRP A 343 7.59 -13.20 -3.25
C TRP A 343 8.62 -14.15 -2.66
N LYS A 344 9.87 -13.69 -2.55
CA LYS A 344 10.92 -14.32 -1.74
C LYS A 344 11.84 -13.25 -1.15
N PRO A 345 12.58 -13.52 -0.07
CA PRO A 345 13.50 -12.54 0.49
C PRO A 345 14.50 -12.00 -0.54
N TRP A 346 14.75 -10.69 -0.53
CA TRP A 346 15.71 -10.04 -1.46
C TRP A 346 17.10 -10.68 -1.44
N LYS A 347 17.55 -11.21 -0.29
CA LYS A 347 18.82 -11.95 -0.20
C LYS A 347 18.90 -13.13 -1.19
N GLN A 348 17.80 -13.85 -1.40
CA GLN A 348 17.71 -14.97 -2.35
C GLN A 348 17.67 -14.51 -3.82
N CYS A 349 17.55 -13.20 -4.05
CA CYS A 349 17.66 -12.58 -5.36
C CYS A 349 19.10 -12.20 -5.71
N LEU A 350 20.02 -12.19 -4.74
CA LEU A 350 21.42 -11.85 -4.93
C LEU A 350 22.23 -13.10 -5.30
N LYS A 351 23.21 -12.95 -6.19
CA LYS A 351 24.16 -14.02 -6.52
C LYS A 351 25.28 -14.07 -5.49
N GLY A 352 25.71 -15.28 -5.13
CA GLY A 352 26.85 -15.48 -4.23
C GLY A 352 26.52 -15.24 -2.75
N THR A 353 25.26 -15.00 -2.40
CA THR A 353 24.80 -15.05 -1.01
C THR A 353 24.33 -16.46 -0.68
N GLU A 354 24.78 -17.03 0.44
CA GLU A 354 24.24 -18.29 0.92
C GLU A 354 22.73 -18.14 1.18
N ASP A 355 21.96 -19.03 0.56
CA ASP A 355 20.53 -19.19 0.82
C ASP A 355 20.39 -19.56 2.30
N ASP A 356 19.91 -18.62 3.10
CA ASP A 356 19.38 -18.99 4.40
C ASP A 356 18.02 -19.64 4.10
N HIS A 357 18.02 -20.96 3.91
CA HIS A 357 16.84 -21.80 3.63
C HIS A 357 15.71 -21.66 4.68
N LYS A 358 15.88 -20.82 5.69
CA LYS A 358 14.94 -20.59 6.80
C LYS A 358 13.68 -19.84 6.40
N GLN A 359 13.69 -19.01 5.35
CA GLN A 359 12.49 -18.25 4.97
C GLN A 359 12.00 -18.67 3.57
N ALA A 360 10.90 -19.43 3.56
CA ALA A 360 10.20 -19.81 2.33
C ALA A 360 9.57 -18.59 1.64
N GLY A 361 9.38 -18.68 0.32
CA GLY A 361 8.63 -17.67 -0.43
C GLY A 361 7.13 -17.70 -0.11
N LYS A 362 6.42 -16.63 -0.48
CA LYS A 362 4.98 -16.44 -0.26
C LYS A 362 4.29 -16.09 -1.57
N ARG A 363 2.98 -16.31 -1.65
CA ARG A 363 2.12 -15.74 -2.68
C ARG A 363 1.41 -14.53 -2.11
N LEU A 364 1.76 -13.34 -2.56
CA LEU A 364 1.26 -12.05 -2.05
C LEU A 364 0.64 -11.16 -3.14
N ASP A 365 0.88 -11.48 -4.41
CA ASP A 365 0.49 -10.68 -5.56
C ASP A 365 -0.70 -11.31 -6.29
N TYR A 366 -1.65 -10.46 -6.68
CA TYR A 366 -2.95 -10.91 -7.20
C TYR A 366 -3.40 -10.09 -8.42
N ILE A 367 -4.10 -10.77 -9.34
CA ILE A 367 -5.04 -10.18 -10.28
C ILE A 367 -6.39 -10.84 -9.99
N LEU A 368 -7.30 -10.06 -9.41
CA LEU A 368 -8.65 -10.49 -9.10
C LEU A 368 -9.65 -9.81 -10.03
N GLN A 369 -10.69 -10.53 -10.46
CA GLN A 369 -11.78 -9.96 -11.24
C GLN A 369 -13.10 -10.15 -10.52
N TRP A 370 -13.93 -9.10 -10.44
CA TRP A 370 -15.34 -9.30 -10.10
C TRP A 370 -16.08 -9.85 -11.32
N ARG A 371 -16.64 -11.06 -11.16
CA ARG A 371 -17.49 -11.71 -12.14
C ARG A 371 -18.94 -11.53 -11.73
N PRO A 372 -19.78 -10.82 -12.52
CA PRO A 372 -21.21 -10.76 -12.27
C PRO A 372 -21.79 -12.18 -12.10
N ARG A 373 -22.67 -12.35 -11.11
CA ARG A 373 -23.34 -13.64 -10.82
C ARG A 373 -24.38 -13.99 -11.87
N ASP A 374 -24.98 -12.98 -12.49
CA ASP A 374 -25.92 -13.18 -13.59
C ASP A 374 -25.17 -13.61 -14.86
N ALA A 375 -25.80 -14.44 -15.69
CA ALA A 375 -25.20 -15.09 -16.86
C ALA A 375 -24.69 -14.13 -17.96
N HIS A 376 -24.89 -12.83 -17.78
CA HIS A 376 -24.25 -11.80 -18.59
C HIS A 376 -22.85 -11.53 -18.03
N HIS A 377 -21.90 -12.39 -18.42
CA HIS A 377 -20.49 -12.10 -18.18
C HIS A 377 -20.14 -10.76 -18.84
N GLY A 378 -19.48 -9.88 -18.09
CA GLY A 378 -19.02 -8.60 -18.60
C GLY A 378 -18.26 -8.77 -19.91
N HIS A 379 -18.44 -7.83 -20.83
CA HIS A 379 -17.87 -7.88 -22.17
C HIS A 379 -16.33 -8.03 -22.17
N VAL A 380 -15.65 -7.72 -21.07
CA VAL A 380 -14.21 -7.98 -20.89
C VAL A 380 -13.96 -8.91 -19.70
N SER A 381 -13.11 -9.91 -19.91
CA SER A 381 -12.69 -10.86 -18.88
C SER A 381 -11.19 -11.07 -18.80
N VAL A 382 -10.70 -11.34 -17.59
CA VAL A 382 -9.34 -11.81 -17.34
C VAL A 382 -9.27 -13.27 -17.78
N SER A 383 -8.36 -13.57 -18.71
CA SER A 383 -8.16 -14.90 -19.27
C SER A 383 -7.43 -15.80 -18.27
N VAL A 384 -8.16 -16.71 -17.63
CA VAL A 384 -7.59 -17.70 -16.69
C VAL A 384 -6.50 -18.53 -17.38
N ASN A 385 -6.76 -19.03 -18.57
CA ASN A 385 -5.82 -19.90 -19.30
C ASN A 385 -4.53 -19.18 -19.74
N GLU A 386 -4.55 -17.85 -19.77
CA GLU A 386 -3.39 -17.01 -20.14
C GLU A 386 -2.84 -16.24 -18.94
N THR A 387 -3.25 -16.62 -17.73
CA THR A 387 -2.71 -16.08 -16.48
C THR A 387 -1.49 -16.87 -16.04
N GLY A 388 -0.45 -16.16 -15.60
CA GLY A 388 0.80 -16.79 -15.21
C GLY A 388 1.73 -15.86 -14.44
N LEU A 389 2.98 -16.32 -14.28
CA LEU A 389 4.02 -15.62 -13.54
C LEU A 389 5.14 -15.13 -14.46
N ARG A 390 5.59 -13.89 -14.23
CA ARG A 390 6.71 -13.25 -14.92
C ARG A 390 7.80 -12.87 -13.90
N PRO A 391 8.82 -13.72 -13.69
CA PRO A 391 9.84 -13.48 -12.67
C PRO A 391 10.90 -12.44 -13.06
N PHE A 392 10.89 -11.96 -14.32
CA PHE A 392 11.89 -11.02 -14.85
C PHE A 392 13.33 -11.43 -14.51
N ARG A 393 13.69 -12.68 -14.85
CA ARG A 393 15.01 -13.23 -14.57
C ARG A 393 16.09 -12.50 -15.35
N VAL A 394 17.25 -12.32 -14.72
CA VAL A 394 18.39 -11.60 -15.27
C VAL A 394 19.65 -12.46 -15.24
N GLN A 395 20.38 -12.44 -16.36
CA GLN A 395 21.70 -13.05 -16.48
C GLN A 395 22.79 -11.97 -16.32
N ASP A 396 24.00 -12.38 -15.92
CA ASP A 396 25.18 -11.49 -15.90
C ASP A 396 25.05 -10.19 -15.09
N ARG A 397 24.28 -10.25 -14.00
CA ARG A 397 24.16 -9.22 -12.96
C ARG A 397 24.40 -9.83 -11.57
N PRO A 398 24.68 -9.00 -10.55
CA PRO A 398 24.82 -9.46 -9.15
C PRO A 398 23.49 -9.90 -8.51
N PHE A 399 22.37 -9.75 -9.23
CA PHE A 399 21.06 -10.26 -8.87
C PHE A 399 20.52 -11.17 -9.99
N ASN A 400 19.57 -12.04 -9.66
CA ASN A 400 18.98 -13.02 -10.57
C ASN A 400 17.57 -12.65 -11.08
N GLN A 401 16.96 -11.58 -10.54
CA GLN A 401 15.66 -11.05 -10.95
C GLN A 401 15.51 -9.55 -10.64
N LEU A 402 14.54 -8.88 -11.29
CA LEU A 402 14.36 -7.42 -11.22
C LEU A 402 13.61 -6.88 -9.99
N SER A 403 13.05 -7.73 -9.14
CA SER A 403 12.39 -7.38 -7.87
C SER A 403 12.47 -8.59 -6.95
N ASP A 404 12.27 -8.47 -5.64
CA ASP A 404 12.03 -9.62 -4.75
C ASP A 404 10.66 -10.29 -5.00
N HIS A 405 9.79 -9.61 -5.76
CA HIS A 405 8.56 -10.16 -6.29
C HIS A 405 8.68 -10.68 -7.74
N THR A 406 7.76 -11.56 -8.11
CA THR A 406 7.47 -12.10 -9.43
C THR A 406 6.16 -11.49 -9.90
N GLY A 407 6.13 -10.92 -11.11
CA GLY A 407 4.92 -10.32 -11.66
C GLY A 407 3.83 -11.36 -11.91
N VAL A 408 2.57 -10.99 -11.66
CA VAL A 408 1.40 -11.75 -12.09
C VAL A 408 0.93 -11.15 -13.40
N THR A 409 0.80 -11.96 -14.44
CA THR A 409 0.42 -11.51 -15.78
C THR A 409 -0.86 -12.17 -16.23
N SER A 410 -1.67 -11.47 -17.01
CA SER A 410 -2.85 -12.04 -17.66
C SER A 410 -3.17 -11.30 -18.97
N ILE A 411 -4.13 -11.84 -19.73
CA ILE A 411 -4.68 -11.22 -20.93
C ILE A 411 -6.13 -10.84 -20.65
N LEU A 412 -6.49 -9.58 -20.90
CA LEU A 412 -7.89 -9.17 -20.97
C LEU A 412 -8.44 -9.51 -22.35
N ARG A 413 -9.54 -10.25 -22.41
CA ARG A 413 -10.22 -10.70 -23.62
C ARG A 413 -11.60 -10.08 -23.69
N LEU A 414 -12.03 -9.72 -24.90
CA LEU A 414 -13.45 -9.52 -25.14
C LEU A 414 -14.15 -10.88 -25.01
N ALA A 415 -15.29 -10.91 -24.32
CA ALA A 415 -16.18 -12.05 -24.36
C ALA A 415 -16.60 -12.28 -25.83
N PRO A 416 -16.66 -13.54 -26.30
CA PRO A 416 -17.22 -13.81 -27.61
C PRO A 416 -18.64 -13.24 -27.65
N SER A 417 -18.94 -12.43 -28.67
CA SER A 417 -20.31 -11.96 -28.91
C SER A 417 -21.22 -13.19 -28.99
N ASN A 418 -22.19 -13.30 -28.08
CA ASN A 418 -23.25 -14.29 -28.19
C ASN A 418 -23.98 -14.01 -29.51
N THR A 419 -23.66 -14.77 -30.56
CA THR A 419 -24.39 -14.79 -31.84
C THR A 419 -25.65 -15.63 -31.71
#